data_AF-A0A484ZBL1-F1
#
_entry.id   AF-A0A484ZBL1-F1
#
_cell.length_a   1.000
_cell.length_b   1.000
_cell.length_c   1.000
_cell.angle_alpha   90.00
_cell.angle_beta   90.00
_cell.angle_gamma   90.00
#
_symmetry.space_group_name_H-M   'P 1'
#
loop_
_entity.id
_entity.type
_entity.pdbx_description
1 polymer ?
#
loop_
_entity_poly.entity_id
_entity_poly.type
_entity_poly.pdbx_seq_one_letter_code
_entity_poly.pdbx_strand_id
1 'polypeptide(L)'
;MDVTGDPWGGRTLEWATSSPAPFYNFAITPHIKDIDPFWDEKEAGTAYQRPAKYEPIHMPKNTGAGIIISAFSVVFGFAMIWHIWWMAIVGLIGMAVTYIAHTFNDDTDYYVTVEEIEK
;
A
#
# COMPACT_ATOMS: atom_id res chain seq x y z
N MET A 1 18.15 9.24 -15.82
CA MET A 1 16.94 8.48 -15.48
C MET A 1 17.35 7.03 -15.47
N ASP A 2 17.04 6.32 -14.39
CA ASP A 2 17.28 4.88 -14.32
C ASP A 2 16.17 4.15 -15.10
N VAL A 3 16.54 3.16 -15.89
CA VAL A 3 15.65 2.39 -16.77
C VAL A 3 15.67 0.89 -16.42
N THR A 4 16.54 0.46 -15.51
CA THR A 4 16.71 -0.97 -15.15
C THR A 4 16.03 -1.35 -13.83
N GLY A 5 15.87 -0.41 -12.89
CA GLY A 5 15.37 -0.69 -11.54
C GLY A 5 16.47 -1.03 -10.53
N ASP A 6 17.70 -1.28 -11.01
CA ASP A 6 18.89 -1.53 -10.20
C ASP A 6 20.06 -0.65 -10.65
N PRO A 7 20.11 0.63 -10.25
CA PRO A 7 21.18 1.55 -10.64
C PRO A 7 22.47 1.37 -9.83
N TRP A 8 22.41 0.66 -8.70
CA TRP A 8 23.52 0.54 -7.73
C TRP A 8 24.07 -0.88 -7.59
N GLY A 9 23.48 -1.87 -8.27
CA GLY A 9 23.79 -3.27 -8.03
C GLY A 9 23.29 -3.73 -6.67
N GLY A 10 22.09 -3.33 -6.27
CA GLY A 10 21.47 -3.69 -4.99
C GLY A 10 21.29 -5.19 -4.80
N ARG A 11 21.17 -5.62 -3.54
CA ARG A 11 21.17 -7.06 -3.16
C ARG A 11 19.79 -7.60 -2.80
N THR A 12 18.88 -6.69 -2.49
CA THR A 12 17.58 -6.93 -1.88
C THR A 12 16.45 -6.73 -2.90
N LEU A 13 15.24 -7.21 -2.58
CA LEU A 13 14.14 -7.32 -3.54
C LEU A 13 13.63 -5.98 -4.08
N GLU A 14 13.81 -4.86 -3.38
CA GLU A 14 13.40 -3.55 -3.89
C GLU A 14 14.12 -3.15 -5.17
N TRP A 15 15.26 -3.76 -5.48
CA TRP A 15 16.03 -3.57 -6.71
C TRP A 15 15.64 -4.54 -7.84
N ALA A 16 14.76 -5.50 -7.54
CA ALA A 16 14.24 -6.46 -8.52
C ALA A 16 12.98 -5.95 -9.25
N THR A 17 12.39 -4.85 -8.78
CA THR A 17 11.19 -4.25 -9.40
C THR A 17 11.56 -3.22 -10.48
N SER A 18 10.61 -2.88 -11.34
CA SER A 18 10.82 -1.86 -12.38
C SER A 18 10.99 -0.46 -11.79
N SER A 19 11.51 0.48 -12.59
CA SER A 19 11.55 1.90 -12.24
C SER A 19 10.60 2.70 -13.14
N PRO A 20 9.53 3.32 -12.60
CA PRO A 20 9.03 3.21 -11.24
C PRO A 20 8.43 1.82 -10.92
N ALA A 21 8.33 1.50 -9.63
CA ALA A 21 7.71 0.25 -9.19
C ALA A 21 6.20 0.28 -9.51
N PRO A 22 5.60 -0.85 -9.95
CA PRO A 22 4.15 -0.94 -10.10
C PRO A 22 3.46 -0.77 -8.74
N PHE A 23 2.22 -0.31 -8.73
CA PHE A 23 1.47 -0.09 -7.48
C PHE A 23 1.19 -1.39 -6.69
N TYR A 24 1.31 -2.55 -7.34
CA TYR A 24 1.24 -3.88 -6.72
C TYR A 24 2.62 -4.46 -6.34
N ASN A 25 3.71 -3.72 -6.56
CA ASN A 25 5.11 -4.10 -6.37
C ASN A 25 5.55 -5.30 -7.23
N PHE A 26 5.16 -6.53 -6.85
CA PHE A 26 5.50 -7.77 -7.53
C PHE A 26 4.26 -8.44 -8.10
N ALA A 27 4.30 -8.80 -9.38
CA ALA A 27 3.20 -9.53 -10.01
C ALA A 27 3.04 -10.96 -9.47
N ILE A 28 4.14 -11.56 -8.99
CA ILE A 28 4.16 -12.87 -8.31
C ILE A 28 5.02 -12.73 -7.07
N THR A 29 4.56 -13.29 -5.95
CA THR A 29 5.31 -13.27 -4.70
C THR A 29 6.66 -13.98 -4.86
N PRO A 30 7.79 -13.30 -4.61
CA PRO A 30 9.11 -13.91 -4.74
C PRO A 30 9.33 -14.99 -3.68
N HIS A 31 10.01 -16.07 -4.05
CA HIS A 31 10.35 -17.15 -3.14
C HIS A 31 11.75 -16.93 -2.54
N ILE A 32 11.80 -16.45 -1.30
CA ILE A 32 13.05 -16.09 -0.60
C ILE A 32 13.75 -17.32 -0.03
N LYS A 33 15.06 -17.43 -0.23
CA LYS A 33 15.90 -18.51 0.33
C LYS A 33 16.96 -18.02 1.31
N ASP A 34 17.46 -16.80 1.11
CA ASP A 34 18.49 -16.18 1.93
C ASP A 34 18.19 -14.68 2.14
N ILE A 35 19.04 -13.98 2.89
CA ILE A 35 18.93 -12.56 3.24
C ILE A 35 19.09 -11.63 2.02
N ASP A 36 19.85 -12.03 1.01
CA ASP A 36 20.13 -11.27 -0.21
C ASP A 36 19.53 -11.97 -1.45
N PRO A 37 18.20 -12.16 -1.51
CA PRO A 37 17.56 -13.01 -2.52
C PRO A 37 17.81 -12.53 -3.96
N PHE A 38 17.83 -11.22 -4.20
CA PHE A 38 18.05 -10.67 -5.54
C PHE A 38 19.51 -10.81 -5.97
N TRP A 39 20.46 -10.77 -5.03
CA TRP A 39 21.87 -11.04 -5.34
C TRP A 39 22.08 -12.48 -5.76
N ASP A 40 21.50 -13.43 -5.02
CA ASP A 40 21.58 -14.86 -5.33
C ASP A 40 20.92 -15.18 -6.68
N GLU A 41 19.78 -14.57 -6.97
CA GLU A 41 19.12 -14.71 -8.26
C GLU A 41 19.94 -14.13 -9.42
N LYS A 42 20.70 -13.05 -9.18
CA LYS A 42 21.63 -12.50 -10.18
C LYS A 42 22.80 -13.45 -10.42
N GLU A 43 23.39 -14.02 -9.36
CA GLU A 43 24.48 -15.00 -9.46
C GLU A 43 24.01 -16.30 -10.13
N ALA A 44 22.78 -16.73 -9.88
CA ALA A 44 22.16 -17.89 -10.52
C ALA A 44 21.67 -17.62 -11.96
N GLY A 45 21.65 -16.36 -12.41
CA GLY A 45 21.15 -15.96 -13.73
C GLY A 45 19.63 -16.04 -13.89
N THR A 46 18.88 -16.06 -12.78
CA THR A 46 17.41 -16.18 -12.76
C THR A 46 16.67 -14.88 -12.43
N ALA A 47 17.38 -13.81 -12.05
CA ALA A 47 16.82 -12.55 -11.54
C ALA A 47 15.77 -11.85 -12.42
N TYR A 48 15.82 -12.02 -13.74
CA TYR A 48 14.93 -11.33 -14.68
C TYR A 48 14.01 -12.28 -15.47
N GLN A 49 13.77 -13.48 -14.95
CA GLN A 49 12.89 -14.44 -15.61
C GLN A 49 11.43 -14.01 -15.50
N ARG A 50 10.80 -13.83 -16.67
CA ARG A 50 9.36 -13.55 -16.73
C ARG A 50 8.57 -14.80 -16.34
N PRO A 51 7.58 -14.68 -15.46
CA PRO A 51 6.66 -15.78 -15.18
C PRO A 51 5.93 -16.27 -16.42
N ALA A 52 5.63 -17.57 -16.46
CA ALA A 52 4.88 -18.18 -17.56
C ALA A 52 3.38 -17.87 -17.51
N LYS A 53 2.85 -17.49 -16.34
CA LYS A 53 1.44 -17.19 -16.12
C LYS A 53 1.29 -16.15 -15.02
N TYR A 54 0.45 -15.16 -15.25
CA TYR A 54 0.02 -14.20 -14.23
C TYR A 54 -1.37 -14.53 -13.72
N GLU A 55 -1.66 -14.09 -12.50
CA GLU A 55 -2.95 -14.25 -11.85
C GLU A 55 -3.49 -12.86 -11.45
N PRO A 56 -4.82 -12.65 -11.41
CA PRO A 56 -5.39 -11.40 -10.96
C PRO A 56 -4.95 -11.07 -9.53
N ILE A 57 -4.54 -9.82 -9.29
CA ILE A 57 -4.06 -9.38 -7.97
C ILE A 57 -5.19 -8.63 -7.27
N HIS A 58 -5.53 -9.09 -6.06
CA HIS A 58 -6.47 -8.39 -5.18
C HIS A 58 -5.78 -7.18 -4.54
N MET A 59 -6.36 -5.99 -4.68
CA MET A 59 -5.80 -4.74 -4.20
C MET A 59 -6.84 -3.93 -3.41
N PRO A 60 -6.43 -3.27 -2.32
CA PRO A 60 -7.31 -2.38 -1.56
C PRO A 60 -7.53 -1.06 -2.31
N LYS A 61 -8.74 -0.50 -2.17
CA LYS A 61 -9.08 0.84 -2.63
C LYS A 61 -8.59 1.89 -1.65
N ASN A 62 -8.29 3.08 -2.18
CA ASN A 62 -8.00 4.24 -1.34
C ASN A 62 -9.26 4.67 -0.58
N THR A 63 -9.10 5.08 0.69
CA THR A 63 -10.20 5.57 1.53
C THR A 63 -9.88 6.93 2.12
N GLY A 64 -10.85 7.84 2.09
CA GLY A 64 -10.77 9.15 2.74
C GLY A 64 -11.09 9.11 4.25
N ALA A 65 -11.55 7.97 4.78
CA ALA A 65 -12.01 7.86 6.17
C ALA A 65 -10.93 8.30 7.18
N GLY A 66 -9.66 7.96 6.93
CA GLY A 66 -8.55 8.35 7.80
C GLY A 66 -8.35 9.86 7.91
N ILE A 67 -8.51 10.62 6.81
CA ILE A 67 -8.40 12.09 6.81
C ILE A 67 -9.58 12.73 7.55
N ILE A 68 -10.77 12.17 7.39
CA ILE A 68 -11.97 12.69 8.07
C ILE A 68 -11.86 12.48 9.58
N ILE A 69 -11.45 11.29 10.02
CA ILE A 69 -11.25 10.98 11.44
C ILE A 69 -10.14 11.86 12.03
N SER A 70 -9.04 12.08 11.32
CA SER A 70 -7.96 12.94 11.81
C SER A 70 -8.40 14.40 11.97
N ALA A 71 -9.22 14.92 11.06
CA ALA A 71 -9.80 16.26 11.18
C ALA A 71 -10.68 16.40 12.44
N PHE A 72 -11.56 15.43 12.71
CA PHE A 72 -12.35 15.43 13.94
C PHE A 72 -11.50 15.26 15.20
N SER A 73 -10.43 14.47 15.14
CA SER A 73 -9.47 14.30 16.24
C SER A 73 -8.75 15.61 16.57
N VAL A 74 -8.36 16.40 15.56
CA VAL A 74 -7.79 17.73 15.75
C VAL A 74 -8.78 18.66 16.46
N VAL A 75 -10.04 18.69 16.03
CA VAL A 75 -11.10 19.49 16.66
C VAL A 75 -11.33 19.06 18.11
N PHE A 76 -11.38 17.74 18.36
CA PHE A 76 -11.53 17.18 19.69
C PHE A 76 -10.36 17.55 20.62
N GLY A 77 -9.12 17.36 20.16
CA GLY A 77 -7.92 17.69 20.93
C GLY A 77 -7.84 19.17 21.29
N PHE A 78 -8.14 20.05 20.33
CA PHE A 78 -8.23 21.50 20.58
C PHE A 78 -9.29 21.82 21.64
N ALA A 79 -10.49 21.27 21.49
CA ALA A 79 -11.60 21.51 22.42
C ALA A 79 -11.29 21.06 23.85
N MET A 80 -10.61 19.93 24.02
CA MET A 80 -10.23 19.41 25.34
C MET A 80 -9.21 20.30 26.06
N ILE A 81 -8.25 20.89 25.34
CA ILE A 81 -7.26 21.81 25.93
C ILE A 81 -7.95 23.07 26.51
N TRP A 82 -8.89 23.63 25.75
CA TRP A 82 -9.58 24.88 26.09
C TRP A 82 -10.88 24.67 26.89
N HIS A 83 -11.17 23.45 27.33
CA HIS A 83 -12.38 23.11 28.08
C HIS A 83 -13.69 23.45 27.34
N ILE A 84 -13.69 23.38 26.01
CA ILE A 84 -14.85 23.65 25.14
C ILE A 84 -15.67 22.36 24.97
N TRP A 85 -16.47 22.03 25.98
CA TRP A 85 -17.14 20.72 26.08
C TRP A 85 -18.07 20.37 24.92
N TRP A 86 -18.83 21.34 24.38
CA TRP A 86 -19.73 21.06 23.26
C TRP A 86 -18.96 20.65 22.00
N MET A 87 -17.81 21.29 21.74
CA MET A 87 -16.96 20.99 20.59
C MET A 87 -16.24 19.65 20.76
N ALA A 88 -15.84 19.32 22.00
CA ALA A 88 -15.27 18.02 22.33
C ALA A 88 -16.29 16.90 22.07
N ILE A 89 -17.55 17.07 22.49
CA ILE A 89 -18.62 16.10 22.22
C ILE A 89 -18.84 15.94 20.71
N VAL A 90 -18.90 17.04 19.95
CA VAL A 90 -19.07 17.00 18.49
C VAL A 90 -17.89 16.30 17.81
N GLY A 91 -16.65 16.60 18.21
CA GLY A 91 -15.46 15.93 17.68
C GLY A 91 -15.47 14.43 17.93
N LEU A 92 -15.80 14.02 19.16
CA LEU A 92 -15.88 12.60 19.53
C LEU A 92 -16.99 11.86 18.76
N ILE A 93 -18.18 12.47 18.65
CA ILE A 93 -19.29 11.91 17.88
C ILE A 93 -18.90 11.81 16.39
N GLY A 94 -18.26 12.85 15.83
CA GLY A 94 -17.79 12.85 14.45
C GLY A 94 -16.81 11.72 14.14
N MET A 95 -15.86 11.47 15.06
CA MET A 95 -14.95 10.32 14.96
C MET A 95 -15.70 8.99 14.99
N ALA A 96 -16.58 8.80 15.98
CA ALA A 96 -17.32 7.55 16.16
C ALA A 96 -18.24 7.25 14.98
N VAL A 97 -18.99 8.26 14.50
CA VAL A 97 -19.90 8.11 13.35
C VAL A 97 -19.11 7.79 12.08
N THR A 98 -17.99 8.48 11.82
CA THR A 98 -17.17 8.22 10.64
C THR A 98 -16.59 6.79 10.67
N TYR A 99 -16.12 6.35 11.83
CA TYR A 99 -15.62 4.99 12.01
C TYR A 99 -16.71 3.94 11.77
N ILE A 100 -17.87 4.10 12.41
CA ILE A 100 -19.01 3.18 12.25
C ILE A 100 -19.44 3.13 10.78
N ALA A 101 -19.62 4.29 10.14
CA ALA A 101 -19.99 4.35 8.73
C ALA A 101 -18.96 3.66 7.82
N HIS A 102 -17.67 3.78 8.14
CA HIS A 102 -16.61 3.10 7.38
C HIS A 102 -16.63 1.58 7.58
N THR A 103 -17.01 1.08 8.77
CA THR A 103 -17.14 -0.37 9.02
C THR A 103 -18.24 -1.02 8.19
N PHE A 104 -19.28 -0.28 7.81
CA PHE A 104 -20.35 -0.77 6.93
C PHE A 104 -20.01 -0.67 5.43
N ASN A 105 -18.81 -0.20 5.07
CA ASN A 105 -18.38 -0.15 3.68
C ASN A 105 -17.79 -1.49 3.25
N ASP A 106 -18.54 -2.27 2.47
CA ASP A 106 -18.08 -3.55 1.92
C ASP A 106 -17.27 -3.38 0.62
N ASP A 107 -17.37 -2.23 -0.06
CA ASP A 107 -16.64 -1.96 -1.30
C ASP A 107 -15.23 -1.40 -1.02
N THR A 108 -14.36 -2.25 -0.46
CA THR A 108 -13.01 -1.86 -0.04
C THR A 108 -11.89 -2.31 -0.96
N ASP A 109 -12.20 -3.17 -1.92
CA ASP A 109 -11.20 -3.85 -2.73
C ASP A 109 -11.58 -3.92 -4.21
N TYR A 110 -10.61 -4.30 -5.04
CA TYR A 110 -10.76 -4.56 -6.46
C TYR A 110 -9.71 -5.56 -6.92
N TYR A 111 -9.87 -6.08 -8.14
CA TYR A 111 -8.89 -6.94 -8.78
C TYR A 111 -8.21 -6.22 -9.94
N VAL A 112 -6.89 -6.29 -9.99
CA VAL A 112 -6.08 -5.92 -11.14
C VAL A 112 -6.11 -7.09 -12.13
N THR A 113 -6.49 -6.84 -13.38
CA THR A 113 -6.62 -7.92 -14.38
C THR A 113 -5.26 -8.33 -14.93
N VAL A 114 -5.21 -9.55 -15.50
CA VAL A 114 -3.98 -10.08 -16.11
C VAL A 114 -3.53 -9.22 -17.29
N GLU A 115 -4.45 -8.64 -18.07
CA GLU A 115 -4.08 -7.78 -19.20
C GLU A 115 -3.37 -6.49 -18.75
N GLU A 116 -3.69 -5.98 -17.55
CA GLU A 116 -3.03 -4.81 -16.97
C GLU A 116 -1.64 -5.15 -16.43
N ILE A 117 -1.45 -6.37 -15.91
CA ILE A 117 -0.17 -6.85 -15.37
C ILE A 117 0.83 -7.18 -16.49
N GLU A 118 0.36 -7.70 -17.63
CA GLU A 118 1.20 -8.09 -18.77
C GLU A 118 1.74 -6.92 -19.60
N LYS A 119 1.15 -5.73 -19.44
CA LYS A 119 1.44 -4.55 -20.22
C LYS A 119 2.71 -3.82 -19.78
#